data_AF-R4WWF2-F1
#
_entry.id   AF-R4WWF2-F1
#
_cell.length_a   1.000
_cell.length_b   1.000
_cell.length_c   1.000
_cell.angle_alpha   90.00
_cell.angle_beta   90.00
_cell.angle_gamma   90.00
#
_symmetry.space_group_name_H-M   'P 1'
#
loop_
_entity.id
_entity.type
_entity.pdbx_description
1 polymer ?
#
loop_
_entity_poly.entity_id
_entity_poly.type
_entity_poly.pdbx_seq_one_letter_code
_entity_poly.pdbx_strand_id
1 'polypeptide(L)'
;MFVSDGSLLVTLWQQKEVSAPVGFDRRKNVGLHHLALRAANENAFNEILERVSAWPGVTVEFGPELLGSGPKRHMMIYEPGGIRIEFDFDPRV
;
A
#
# COMPACT_ATOMS: atom_id res chain seq x y z
N MET A 1 -8.57 -15.05 -1.37
CA MET A 1 -9.34 -14.27 -0.38
C MET A 1 -9.84 -13.00 -1.06
N PHE A 2 -11.05 -12.56 -0.73
CA PHE A 2 -11.64 -11.33 -1.28
C PHE A 2 -11.81 -10.31 -0.16
N VAL A 3 -11.37 -9.07 -0.38
CA VAL A 3 -11.50 -7.95 0.56
C VAL A 3 -12.20 -6.80 -0.15
N SER A 4 -13.27 -6.26 0.42
CA SER A 4 -14.03 -5.17 -0.19
C SER A 4 -14.58 -4.19 0.84
N ASP A 5 -14.68 -2.93 0.45
CA ASP A 5 -15.37 -1.85 1.16
C ASP A 5 -16.69 -1.45 0.46
N GLY A 6 -17.15 -2.23 -0.52
CA GLY A 6 -18.31 -1.93 -1.37
C GLY A 6 -18.02 -1.04 -2.58
N SER A 7 -16.87 -0.34 -2.62
CA SER A 7 -16.44 0.50 -3.74
C SER A 7 -15.23 -0.08 -4.47
N LEU A 8 -14.34 -0.75 -3.74
CA LEU A 8 -13.17 -1.46 -4.23
C LEU A 8 -13.27 -2.93 -3.81
N LEU A 9 -12.86 -3.83 -4.70
CA LEU A 9 -12.66 -5.24 -4.41
C LEU A 9 -11.21 -5.60 -4.71
N VAL A 10 -10.46 -6.00 -3.68
CA VAL A 10 -9.11 -6.55 -3.80
C VAL A 10 -9.19 -8.06 -3.65
N THR A 11 -8.67 -8.77 -4.64
CA THR A 11 -8.54 -10.22 -4.56
C THR A 11 -7.10 -10.60 -4.27
N LEU A 12 -6.88 -11.26 -3.14
CA LEU A 12 -5.59 -11.79 -2.73
C LEU A 12 -5.50 -13.27 -3.09
N TRP A 13 -4.43 -13.63 -3.78
CA TRP A 13 -4.15 -15.00 -4.19
C TRP A 13 -2.82 -15.45 -3.60
N GLN A 14 -2.78 -16.67 -3.08
CA GLN A 14 -1.56 -17.28 -2.58
C GLN A 14 -0.83 -17.97 -3.73
N GLN A 15 0.49 -17.81 -3.79
CA GLN A 15 1.33 -18.57 -4.71
C GLN A 15 1.23 -20.07 -4.38
N LYS A 16 1.19 -20.93 -5.41
CA LYS A 16 1.10 -22.39 -5.21
C LYS A 16 2.37 -22.97 -4.59
N GLU A 17 3.54 -22.50 -5.06
CA GLU A 17 4.84 -22.95 -4.55
C GLU A 17 5.29 -22.07 -3.38
N VAL A 18 5.14 -22.60 -2.17
CA VAL A 18 5.43 -21.89 -0.92
C VAL A 18 6.84 -22.13 -0.39
N SER A 19 7.51 -23.20 -0.82
CA SER A 19 8.86 -23.56 -0.38
C SER A 19 9.97 -22.73 -1.06
N ALA A 20 9.67 -22.20 -2.24
CA ALA A 20 10.55 -21.34 -3.03
C ALA A 20 9.74 -20.21 -3.69
N PRO A 21 9.20 -19.26 -2.89
CA PRO A 21 8.35 -18.21 -3.42
C PRO A 21 9.12 -17.30 -4.39
N VAL A 22 8.47 -16.90 -5.47
CA VAL A 22 9.01 -15.89 -6.39
C VAL A 22 8.45 -14.55 -6.00
N GLY A 23 9.31 -13.64 -5.53
CA GLY A 23 8.92 -12.27 -5.19
C GLY A 23 8.56 -11.45 -6.43
N PHE A 24 7.80 -10.36 -6.23
CA PHE A 24 7.51 -9.38 -7.27
C PHE A 24 8.45 -8.17 -7.16
N ASP A 25 9.10 -7.80 -8.26
CA ASP A 25 9.89 -6.58 -8.42
C ASP A 25 9.33 -5.77 -9.60
N ARG A 26 8.59 -4.69 -9.28
CA ARG A 26 7.96 -3.80 -10.26
C ARG A 26 8.92 -3.18 -11.29
N ARG A 27 10.24 -3.21 -11.05
CA ARG A 27 11.24 -2.70 -12.00
C ARG A 27 11.71 -3.77 -12.98
N LYS A 28 11.52 -5.05 -12.66
CA LYS A 28 11.97 -6.20 -13.46
C LYS A 28 10.81 -7.01 -14.05
N ASN A 29 9.64 -6.96 -13.45
CA ASN A 29 8.45 -7.69 -13.87
C ASN A 29 7.45 -6.77 -14.58
N VAL A 30 6.82 -7.27 -15.64
CA VAL A 30 5.61 -6.64 -16.19
C VAL A 30 4.47 -6.86 -15.21
N GLY A 31 3.78 -5.80 -14.80
CA GLY A 31 2.70 -5.90 -13.82
C GLY A 31 2.32 -4.54 -13.21
N LEU A 32 1.65 -4.59 -12.06
CA LEU A 32 1.19 -3.40 -11.36
C LEU A 32 2.38 -2.58 -10.84
N HIS A 33 2.39 -1.28 -11.13
CA HIS A 33 3.42 -0.38 -10.60
C HIS A 33 3.22 -0.08 -9.10
N HIS A 34 1.99 0.28 -8.71
CA HIS A 34 1.53 0.38 -7.33
C HIS A 34 -0.01 0.41 -7.27
N LEU A 35 -0.57 0.19 -6.08
CA LEU A 35 -1.98 0.45 -5.73
C LEU A 35 -2.04 1.70 -4.85
N ALA A 36 -2.90 2.67 -5.16
CA ALA A 36 -3.11 3.85 -4.33
C ALA A 36 -4.47 3.78 -3.62
N LEU A 37 -4.47 3.99 -2.30
CA LEU A 37 -5.66 3.96 -1.45
C LEU A 37 -5.76 5.27 -0.65
N ARG A 38 -6.92 5.92 -0.72
CA ARG A 38 -7.17 7.16 0.05
C ARG A 38 -7.61 6.82 1.47
N ALA A 39 -6.99 7.45 2.46
CA ALA A 39 -7.46 7.43 3.83
C ALA A 39 -8.74 8.27 3.95
N ALA A 40 -9.70 7.79 4.75
CA ALA A 40 -10.99 8.46 4.91
C ALA A 40 -10.88 9.84 5.59
N ASN A 41 -9.87 10.04 6.42
CA ASN A 41 -9.58 11.28 7.12
C ASN A 41 -8.14 11.27 7.67
N GLU A 42 -7.71 12.38 8.27
CA GLU A 42 -6.36 12.53 8.83
C GLU A 42 -6.04 11.52 9.93
N ASN A 43 -6.98 11.24 10.83
CA ASN A 43 -6.76 10.26 11.91
C ASN A 43 -6.52 8.87 11.31
N ALA A 44 -7.34 8.46 10.34
CA ALA A 44 -7.16 7.19 9.63
C ALA A 44 -5.82 7.15 8.89
N PHE A 45 -5.40 8.25 8.26
CA PHE A 45 -4.11 8.33 7.57
C PHE A 45 -2.92 8.10 8.51
N ASN A 46 -2.97 8.70 9.71
CA ASN A 46 -1.93 8.50 10.72
C ASN A 46 -1.96 7.07 11.30
N GLU A 47 -3.15 6.54 11.60
CA GLU A 47 -3.32 5.17 12.12
C GLU A 47 -2.82 4.11 11.12
N ILE A 48 -3.06 4.31 9.82
CA ILE A 48 -2.61 3.39 8.78
C ILE A 48 -1.09 3.20 8.88
N LEU A 49 -0.31 4.28 8.98
CA LEU A 49 1.15 4.20 9.06
C LEU A 49 1.60 3.35 10.25
N GLU A 50 1.06 3.63 11.43
CA GLU A 50 1.41 2.93 12.67
C GLU A 50 1.15 1.42 12.52
N ARG A 51 -0.03 1.07 11.98
CA ARG A 51 -0.45 -0.32 11.82
C ARG A 51 0.33 -1.06 10.73
N VAL A 52 0.53 -0.45 9.57
CA VAL A 52 1.24 -1.13 8.46
C VAL A 52 2.72 -1.28 8.79
N SER A 53 3.34 -0.30 9.45
CA SER A 53 4.76 -0.35 9.82
C SER A 53 5.05 -1.44 10.86
N ALA A 54 4.06 -1.81 11.67
CA ALA A 54 4.17 -2.89 12.65
C ALA A 54 3.86 -4.29 12.06
N TRP A 55 3.39 -4.37 10.81
CA TRP A 55 2.97 -5.65 10.24
C TRP A 55 4.17 -6.48 9.74
N PRO A 56 4.27 -7.77 10.09
CA PRO A 56 5.38 -8.62 9.65
C PRO A 56 5.53 -8.67 8.13
N GLY A 57 6.74 -8.38 7.65
CA GLY A 57 7.09 -8.43 6.23
C GLY A 57 6.75 -7.17 5.43
N VAL A 58 6.09 -6.17 6.04
CA VAL A 58 5.95 -4.85 5.40
C VAL A 58 7.28 -4.10 5.44
N THR A 59 7.60 -3.40 4.35
CA THR A 59 8.72 -2.46 4.28
C THR A 59 8.20 -1.06 4.00
N VAL A 60 8.51 -0.09 4.85
CA VAL A 60 8.18 1.32 4.58
C VAL A 60 9.20 1.88 3.59
N GLU A 61 8.74 2.35 2.42
CA GLU A 61 9.60 3.03 1.45
C GLU A 61 9.86 4.47 1.90
N PHE A 62 8.79 5.17 2.26
CA PHE A 62 8.86 6.47 2.92
C PHE A 62 7.57 6.74 3.72
N GLY A 63 7.73 7.46 4.84
CA GLY A 63 6.60 7.91 5.67
C GLY A 63 5.87 9.12 5.08
N PRO A 64 4.85 9.65 5.76
CA PRO A 64 4.05 10.75 5.24
C PRO A 64 4.86 11.99 4.86
N GLU A 65 4.76 12.40 3.60
CA GLU A 65 5.31 13.66 3.08
C GLU A 65 4.29 14.36 2.17
N LEU A 66 4.55 15.63 1.84
CA LEU A 66 3.68 16.39 0.93
C LEU A 66 3.83 15.87 -0.50
N LEU A 67 2.71 15.68 -1.18
CA LEU A 67 2.70 15.40 -2.61
C LEU A 67 2.92 16.71 -3.37
N GLY A 68 4.12 16.88 -3.95
CA GLY A 68 4.50 18.10 -4.65
C GLY A 68 4.44 19.32 -3.72
N SER A 69 3.66 20.34 -4.09
CA SER A 69 3.47 21.53 -3.25
C SER A 69 2.39 21.36 -2.15
N GLY A 70 1.79 20.18 -2.01
CA GLY A 70 0.72 19.93 -1.04
C GLY A 70 -0.65 20.50 -1.46
N PRO A 71 -1.64 20.57 -0.54
CA PRO A 71 -1.62 20.10 0.87
C PRO A 71 -1.82 18.59 1.01
N LYS A 72 -2.05 17.87 -0.10
CA LYS A 72 -2.15 16.41 -0.11
C LYS A 72 -0.85 15.80 0.44
N ARG A 73 -0.98 14.79 1.29
CA ARG A 73 0.12 13.97 1.79
C ARG A 73 0.00 12.54 1.28
N HIS A 74 1.14 11.87 1.17
CA HIS A 74 1.17 10.45 0.87
C HIS A 74 2.34 9.75 1.57
N MET A 75 2.23 8.43 1.65
CA MET A 75 3.28 7.54 2.13
C MET A 75 3.28 6.29 1.26
N MET A 76 4.40 5.58 1.23
CA MET A 76 4.52 4.37 0.42
C MET A 76 5.17 3.24 1.18
N ILE A 77 4.61 2.04 1.00
CA ILE A 77 5.09 0.81 1.58
C ILE A 77 5.15 -0.29 0.52
N TYR A 78 5.88 -1.35 0.81
CA TYR A 78 5.77 -2.64 0.14
C TYR A 78 5.07 -3.62 1.09
N GLU A 79 3.99 -4.24 0.62
CA GLU A 79 3.37 -5.36 1.33
C GLU A 79 4.24 -6.63 1.22
N PRO A 80 4.03 -7.67 2.05
CA PRO A 80 4.93 -8.84 2.11
C PRO A 80 5.21 -9.56 0.78
N GLY A 81 4.29 -9.50 -0.18
CA GLY A 81 4.44 -10.05 -1.53
C GLY A 81 5.24 -9.17 -2.52
N GLY A 82 5.61 -7.96 -2.11
CA GLY A 82 6.39 -7.01 -2.90
C GLY A 82 5.55 -6.01 -3.71
N ILE A 83 4.23 -6.01 -3.60
CA ILE A 83 3.39 -4.97 -4.22
C ILE A 83 3.62 -3.65 -3.49
N ARG A 84 3.84 -2.58 -4.26
CA ARG A 84 3.96 -1.22 -3.74
C ARG A 84 2.56 -0.65 -3.50
N ILE A 85 2.32 -0.11 -2.30
CA ILE A 85 1.04 0.50 -1.93
C ILE A 85 1.31 1.95 -1.50
N GLU A 86 0.56 2.87 -2.09
CA GLU A 86 0.49 4.27 -1.69
C GLU A 86 -0.76 4.46 -0.82
N PHE A 87 -0.58 5.13 0.31
CA PHE A 87 -1.69 5.69 1.06
C PHE A 87 -1.64 7.20 0.93
N ASP A 88 -2.79 7.82 0.68
CA ASP A 88 -2.87 9.27 0.54
C ASP A 88 -3.99 9.90 1.35
N PHE A 89 -3.79 11.16 1.72
CA PHE A 89 -4.78 11.99 2.40
C PHE A 89 -4.74 13.41 1.82
N ASP A 90 -5.89 13.91 1.40
CA ASP A 90 -6.04 15.28 0.90
C ASP A 90 -7.10 16.00 1.74
N PRO A 91 -6.74 17.03 2.52
CA PRO A 91 -7.67 17.71 3.42
C PRO A 91 -8.74 18.54 2.68
N ARG A 92 -8.69 18.60 1.35
CA ARG A 92 -9.61 19.39 0.52
C ARG A 92 -10.83 18.59 0.01
N VAL A 93 -10.82 17.26 0.16
CA VAL A 93 -11.85 16.36 -0.38
C VAL A 93 -12.48 15.50 0.70
#